data_AF-A0A935F0P4-F1
#
_entry.id   AF-A0A935F0P4-F1
#
_cell.length_a   1.000
_cell.length_b   1.000
_cell.length_c   1.000
_cell.angle_alpha   90.00
_cell.angle_beta   90.00
_cell.angle_gamma   90.00
#
_symmetry.space_group_name_H-M   'P 1'
#
loop_
_entity.id
_entity.type
_entity.pdbx_description
1 polymer ?
#
loop_
_entity_poly.entity_id
_entity_poly.type
_entity_poly.pdbx_seq_one_letter_code
_entity_poly.pdbx_strand_id
1 'polypeptide(L)'
;MPKQYHATPGQAGDRPDWILVHDAARPCVPAEALQRLVDTLGGDPVGGLLAVPVADTLKHGDGAADEPRVVRTEDRRQLWQAQTPQMFRYGVLQRACAEPGAIEATDESSLVERLAARGACTMPRLVIGSRANLKITWPEDFALAAAILAAQADVKGGA
;
A
#
# COMPACT_ATOMS: atom_id res chain seq x y z
N MET A 1 14.28 -1.97 -2.59
CA MET A 1 13.67 -2.30 -3.90
C MET A 1 13.13 -1.00 -4.52
N PRO A 2 13.10 -0.85 -5.85
CA PRO A 2 12.73 0.42 -6.47
C PRO A 2 11.23 0.72 -6.31
N LYS A 3 10.91 1.94 -5.89
CA LYS A 3 9.54 2.50 -5.85
C LYS A 3 9.32 3.39 -7.07
N GLN A 4 8.09 3.42 -7.57
CA GLN A 4 7.65 4.35 -8.61
C GLN A 4 6.85 5.48 -7.98
N TYR A 5 7.22 6.72 -8.29
CA TYR A 5 6.56 7.93 -7.80
C TYR A 5 5.76 8.55 -8.94
N HIS A 6 4.45 8.71 -8.73
CA HIS A 6 3.58 9.44 -9.65
C HIS A 6 3.01 10.66 -8.94
N ALA A 7 3.37 11.85 -9.40
CA ALA A 7 2.77 13.10 -8.97
C ALA A 7 1.60 13.43 -9.90
N THR A 8 0.45 13.81 -9.34
CA THR A 8 -0.60 14.44 -10.15
C THR A 8 -0.28 15.92 -10.35
N PRO A 9 -0.41 16.46 -11.57
CA PRO A 9 -0.10 17.87 -11.79
C PRO A 9 -1.03 18.75 -10.95
N GLY A 10 -0.44 19.64 -10.15
CA GLY A 10 -1.14 20.85 -9.70
C GLY A 10 -1.34 21.80 -10.87
N GLN A 11 -2.21 22.81 -10.72
CA GLN A 11 -2.30 23.91 -11.68
C GLN A 11 -0.90 24.53 -11.90
N ALA A 12 -0.60 25.01 -13.10
CA ALA A 12 0.75 25.45 -13.49
C ALA A 12 1.35 26.44 -12.47
N GLY A 13 2.40 26.01 -11.76
CA GLY A 13 3.08 26.78 -10.72
C GLY A 13 2.89 26.28 -9.29
N ASP A 14 1.96 25.34 -9.05
CA ASP A 14 1.70 24.77 -7.73
C ASP A 14 2.43 23.44 -7.50
N ARG A 15 2.75 23.14 -6.24
CA ARG A 15 3.30 21.82 -5.87
C ARG A 15 2.25 20.74 -6.14
N PRO A 16 2.63 19.50 -6.52
CA PRO A 16 1.65 18.45 -6.78
C PRO A 16 0.78 18.24 -5.55
N ASP A 17 -0.55 18.24 -5.71
CA ASP A 17 -1.46 18.09 -4.58
C ASP A 17 -1.39 16.68 -3.97
N TRP A 18 -1.14 15.69 -4.82
CA TRP A 18 -1.09 14.27 -4.45
C TRP A 18 0.15 13.58 -5.01
N ILE A 19 0.70 12.68 -4.20
CA ILE A 19 1.68 11.69 -4.62
C ILE A 19 1.09 10.30 -4.46
N LEU A 20 1.23 9.52 -5.52
CA LEU A 20 1.07 8.08 -5.53
C LEU A 20 2.45 7.43 -5.46
N VAL A 21 2.64 6.52 -4.51
CA VAL A 21 3.84 5.68 -4.42
C VAL A 21 3.46 4.23 -4.63
N HIS A 22 4.08 3.59 -5.61
CA HIS A 22 3.82 2.21 -5.98
C HIS A 22 5.08 1.35 -5.95
N ASP A 23 4.95 0.11 -5.50
CA ASP A 23 6.07 -0.84 -5.55
C ASP A 23 6.20 -1.36 -6.99
N ALA A 24 7.36 -1.21 -7.61
CA ALA A 24 7.60 -1.79 -8.93
C ALA A 24 7.45 -3.33 -8.93
N ALA A 25 7.62 -3.97 -7.77
CA ALA A 25 7.42 -5.40 -7.56
C ALA A 25 5.93 -5.83 -7.55
N ARG A 26 4.98 -4.89 -7.69
CA ARG A 26 3.54 -5.17 -7.81
C ARG A 26 3.02 -4.86 -9.21
N PRO A 27 3.38 -5.66 -10.23
CA PRO A 27 2.94 -5.40 -11.60
C PRO A 27 1.45 -5.65 -11.82
N CYS A 28 0.80 -6.39 -10.92
CA CYS A 28 -0.56 -6.91 -11.11
C CYS A 28 -1.66 -6.04 -10.50
N VAL A 29 -1.39 -4.76 -10.18
CA VAL A 29 -2.41 -3.86 -9.62
C VAL A 29 -3.58 -3.70 -10.60
N PRO A 30 -4.81 -4.07 -10.23
CA PRO A 30 -5.95 -3.92 -11.13
C PRO A 30 -6.35 -2.45 -11.30
N ALA A 31 -6.79 -2.08 -12.50
CA ALA A 31 -7.18 -0.71 -12.82
C ALA A 31 -8.36 -0.24 -11.95
N GLU A 32 -9.31 -1.11 -11.65
CA GLU A 32 -10.45 -0.81 -10.79
C GLU A 32 -10.04 -0.57 -9.33
N ALA A 33 -8.98 -1.21 -8.86
CA ALA A 33 -8.44 -0.96 -7.52
C ALA A 33 -7.75 0.40 -7.45
N LEU A 34 -6.99 0.77 -8.48
CA LEU A 34 -6.40 2.09 -8.60
C LEU A 34 -7.46 3.18 -8.69
N GLN A 35 -8.51 2.99 -9.50
CA GLN A 35 -9.61 3.95 -9.63
C GLN A 35 -10.31 4.15 -8.28
N ARG A 36 -10.63 3.06 -7.55
CA ARG A 36 -11.21 3.16 -6.20
C ARG A 36 -10.33 3.95 -5.24
N LEU A 37 -9.01 3.76 -5.28
CA LEU A 37 -8.07 4.52 -4.45
C LEU A 37 -8.21 6.02 -4.70
N VAL A 38 -8.14 6.43 -5.97
CA VAL A 38 -8.24 7.85 -6.37
C VAL A 38 -9.60 8.43 -6.01
N ASP A 39 -10.70 7.74 -6.33
CA ASP A 39 -12.05 8.23 -6.05
C ASP A 39 -12.32 8.36 -4.54
N THR A 40 -11.82 7.41 -3.75
CA THR A 40 -12.04 7.40 -2.29
C THR A 40 -11.23 8.48 -1.58
N LEU A 41 -10.03 8.77 -2.09
CA LEU A 41 -9.07 9.66 -1.43
C LEU A 41 -9.01 11.06 -2.03
N GLY A 42 -9.59 11.32 -3.21
CA GLY A 42 -9.44 12.61 -3.91
C GLY A 42 -9.86 13.83 -3.07
N GLY A 43 -10.84 13.67 -2.18
CA GLY A 43 -11.27 14.71 -1.22
C GLY A 43 -10.68 14.57 0.19
N ASP A 44 -9.88 13.54 0.46
CA ASP A 44 -9.34 13.29 1.79
C ASP A 44 -8.24 14.30 2.15
N PRO A 45 -8.19 14.82 3.40
CA PRO A 45 -7.17 15.78 3.81
C PRO A 45 -5.77 15.15 4.00
N VAL A 46 -5.67 13.82 4.09
CA VAL A 46 -4.44 13.10 4.37
C VAL A 46 -4.09 12.16 3.23
N GLY A 47 -4.99 11.23 2.91
CA GLY A 47 -4.76 10.13 2.00
C GLY A 47 -4.88 8.75 2.67
N GLY A 48 -4.27 7.75 2.04
CA GLY A 48 -4.45 6.36 2.40
C GLY A 48 -3.74 5.39 1.48
N LEU A 49 -4.08 4.12 1.62
CA LEU A 49 -3.44 3.02 0.91
C LEU A 49 -4.44 1.96 0.48
N LEU A 50 -4.10 1.23 -0.59
CA LEU A 50 -4.74 -0.05 -0.85
C LEU A 50 -4.38 -1.05 0.25
N ALA A 51 -5.37 -1.81 0.70
CA ALA A 51 -5.17 -2.91 1.63
C ALA A 51 -6.25 -3.97 1.45
N VAL A 52 -5.96 -5.20 1.88
CA VAL A 52 -6.94 -6.29 1.92
C VAL A 52 -7.03 -6.88 3.32
N PRO A 53 -8.21 -7.31 3.81
CA PRO A 53 -8.30 -7.99 5.10
C PRO A 53 -7.47 -9.27 5.10
N VAL A 54 -6.83 -9.56 6.23
CA VAL A 54 -6.11 -10.82 6.43
C VAL A 54 -7.12 -11.97 6.40
N ALA A 55 -6.94 -12.92 5.48
CA ALA A 55 -7.82 -14.09 5.37
C ALA A 55 -7.33 -15.29 6.16
N ASP A 56 -6.00 -15.48 6.23
CA ASP A 56 -5.40 -16.66 6.84
C ASP A 56 -5.25 -16.50 8.35
N THR A 57 -5.11 -17.62 9.06
CA THR A 57 -4.90 -17.58 10.51
C THR A 57 -3.47 -17.12 10.79
N LEU A 58 -3.30 -16.05 11.55
CA LEU A 58 -1.99 -15.53 11.92
C LEU A 58 -1.51 -16.15 13.24
N LYS A 59 -0.25 -16.57 13.27
CA LYS A 59 0.44 -17.07 14.47
C LYS A 59 1.57 -16.11 14.82
N HIS A 60 1.70 -15.82 16.11
CA HIS A 60 2.88 -15.15 16.66
C HIS A 60 3.89 -16.23 17.06
N GLY A 61 5.09 -16.21 16.48
CA GLY A 61 6.19 -17.12 16.81
C GLY A 61 7.12 -16.53 17.89
N ASP A 62 7.91 -17.37 18.54
CA ASP A 62 8.94 -16.97 19.51
C ASP A 62 10.30 -16.62 18.87
N GLY A 63 10.43 -16.76 17.55
CA GLY A 63 11.63 -16.46 16.79
C GLY A 63 11.36 -16.25 15.31
N ALA A 64 12.36 -15.71 14.60
CA ALA A 64 12.28 -15.37 13.17
C ALA A 64 12.96 -16.40 12.24
N ALA A 65 13.70 -17.38 12.78
CA ALA A 65 14.39 -18.42 12.03
C ALA A 65 14.55 -19.71 12.87
N ASP A 66 14.70 -20.83 12.17
CA ASP A 66 14.90 -22.21 12.63
C ASP A 66 13.99 -22.70 13.78
N GLU A 67 12.97 -23.48 13.39
CA GLU A 67 12.03 -24.17 14.28
C GLU A 67 11.29 -23.29 15.33
N PRO A 68 10.72 -22.13 14.94
CA PRO A 68 9.96 -21.31 15.88
C PRO A 68 8.73 -22.06 16.40
N ARG A 69 8.37 -21.83 17.67
CA ARG A 69 7.15 -22.35 18.28
C ARG A 69 6.06 -21.30 18.30
N VAL A 70 4.81 -21.75 18.19
CA VAL A 70 3.65 -20.87 18.30
C VAL A 70 3.55 -20.35 19.74
N VAL A 71 3.61 -19.03 19.89
CA VAL A 71 3.32 -18.32 21.16
C VAL A 71 1.83 -18.14 21.32
N ARG A 72 1.15 -17.63 20.28
CA ARG A 72 -0.31 -17.43 20.27
C ARG A 72 -0.87 -17.31 18.86
N THR A 73 -2.20 -17.33 18.76
CA THR A 73 -2.94 -16.97 17.54
C THR A 73 -3.38 -15.51 17.66
N GLU A 74 -3.17 -14.71 16.61
CA GLU A 74 -3.63 -13.31 16.58
C GLU A 74 -5.09 -13.22 16.12
N ASP A 75 -5.86 -12.29 16.70
CA ASP A 75 -7.20 -11.97 16.19
C ASP A 75 -7.05 -11.14 14.90
N ARG A 76 -7.40 -11.77 13.77
CA ARG A 76 -7.27 -11.16 12.44
C ARG A 76 -8.43 -10.24 12.04
N ARG A 77 -9.51 -10.13 12.82
CA ARG A 77 -10.76 -9.43 12.42
C ARG A 77 -10.55 -7.97 12.01
N GLN A 78 -9.54 -7.31 12.56
CA GLN A 78 -9.20 -5.92 12.25
C GLN A 78 -7.81 -5.78 11.61
N LEU A 79 -7.21 -6.89 11.16
CA LEU A 79 -5.89 -6.89 10.54
C LEU A 79 -6.00 -6.83 9.02
N TRP A 80 -5.16 -5.97 8.43
CA TRP A 80 -5.12 -5.69 7.02
C TRP A 80 -3.71 -5.88 6.49
N GLN A 81 -3.60 -6.45 5.29
CA GLN A 81 -2.35 -6.52 4.54
C GLN A 81 -2.23 -5.26 3.70
N ALA A 82 -1.29 -4.40 4.07
CA ALA A 82 -0.96 -3.21 3.31
C ALA A 82 -0.49 -3.58 1.88
N GLN A 83 -0.97 -2.82 0.91
CA GLN A 83 -0.58 -2.91 -0.49
C GLN A 83 -0.13 -1.52 -0.97
N THR A 84 0.40 -1.48 -2.19
CA THR A 84 0.63 -0.24 -2.93
C THR A 84 -0.18 -0.31 -4.24
N PRO A 85 -0.66 0.81 -4.80
CA PRO A 85 -0.25 2.17 -4.49
C PRO A 85 -0.75 2.72 -3.14
N GLN A 86 0.04 3.63 -2.57
CA GLN A 86 -0.35 4.49 -1.45
C GLN A 86 -0.43 5.93 -1.97
N MET A 87 -1.49 6.65 -1.62
CA MET A 87 -1.80 7.98 -2.12
C MET A 87 -1.92 8.96 -0.97
N PHE A 88 -1.05 9.96 -0.92
CA PHE A 88 -1.02 10.96 0.14
C PHE A 88 -0.93 12.38 -0.41
N ARG A 89 -1.48 13.33 0.34
CA ARG A 89 -1.24 14.75 0.07
C ARG A 89 0.26 15.01 0.12
N TYR A 90 0.80 15.66 -0.91
CA TYR A 90 2.24 15.91 -0.99
C TYR A 90 2.78 16.59 0.27
N GLY A 91 2.11 17.63 0.75
CA GLY A 91 2.53 18.36 1.95
C GLY A 91 2.45 17.53 3.24
N VAL A 92 1.57 16.53 3.30
CA VAL A 92 1.51 15.59 4.43
C VAL A 92 2.70 14.64 4.38
N LEU A 93 2.91 13.99 3.23
CA LEU A 93 3.99 13.02 3.07
C LEU A 93 5.37 13.69 3.19
N GLN A 94 5.54 14.90 2.65
CA GLN A 94 6.78 15.66 2.77
C GLN A 94 7.11 15.97 4.23
N ARG A 95 6.12 16.40 5.03
CA ARG A 95 6.31 16.63 6.47
C ARG A 95 6.64 15.33 7.19
N ALA A 96 5.94 14.23 6.86
CA ALA A 96 6.19 12.93 7.46
C ALA A 96 7.61 12.42 7.16
N CYS A 97 8.14 12.64 5.95
CA CYS A 97 9.53 12.31 5.58
C CYS A 97 10.58 13.15 6.31
N ALA A 98 10.23 14.35 6.77
CA ALA A 98 11.13 15.23 7.50
C ALA A 98 11.23 14.90 9.00
N GLU A 99 10.37 14.01 9.52
CA GLU A 99 10.39 13.62 10.93
C GLU A 99 11.62 12.74 11.27
N PRO A 100 12.15 12.85 12.49
CA PRO A 100 13.19 11.94 12.98
C PRO A 100 12.77 10.47 12.87
N GLY A 101 13.67 9.62 12.39
CA GLY A 101 13.41 8.18 12.24
C GLY A 101 12.65 7.80 10.96
N ALA A 102 12.46 8.73 10.00
CA ALA A 102 11.85 8.43 8.70
C ALA A 102 12.56 7.29 7.94
N ILE A 103 13.86 7.08 8.17
CA ILE A 103 14.64 5.99 7.57
C ILE A 103 14.23 4.58 8.03
N GLU A 104 13.54 4.48 9.17
CA GLU A 104 13.07 3.20 9.73
C GLU A 104 11.67 2.80 9.22
N ALA A 105 11.03 3.67 8.45
CA ALA A 105 9.70 3.41 7.92
C ALA A 105 9.72 2.28 6.89
N THR A 106 8.74 1.39 6.98
CA THR A 106 8.61 0.24 6.07
C THR A 106 7.83 0.60 4.81
N ASP A 107 6.97 1.61 4.89
CA ASP A 107 6.19 2.19 3.79
C ASP A 107 5.81 3.66 4.04
N GLU A 108 5.17 4.31 3.06
CA GLU A 108 4.73 5.70 3.20
C GLU A 108 3.64 5.89 4.26
N SER A 109 2.73 4.92 4.44
CA SER A 109 1.70 4.95 5.47
C SER A 109 2.30 5.05 6.87
N SER A 110 3.34 4.26 7.17
CA SER A 110 3.99 4.27 8.47
C SER A 110 4.65 5.62 8.81
N LEU A 111 5.11 6.38 7.81
CA LEU A 111 5.56 7.76 8.02
C LEU A 111 4.39 8.65 8.44
N VAL A 112 3.27 8.57 7.73
CA VAL A 112 2.07 9.38 8.01
C VAL A 112 1.42 8.99 9.33
N GLU A 113 1.44 7.72 9.71
CA GLU A 113 0.99 7.23 11.03
C GLU A 113 1.79 7.85 12.17
N ARG A 114 3.13 7.96 12.04
CA ARG A 114 3.98 8.65 13.03
C ARG A 114 3.61 10.13 13.16
N LEU A 115 3.33 10.79 12.04
CA LEU A 115 2.88 12.19 12.01
C LEU A 115 1.50 12.34 12.67
N ALA A 116 0.55 11.43 12.38
CA ALA A 116 -0.79 11.41 12.96
C ALA A 116 -0.76 11.13 14.47
N ALA A 117 0.12 10.24 14.95
CA ALA A 117 0.29 9.95 16.38
C ALA A 117 0.73 11.17 17.21
N ARG A 118 1.29 12.20 16.56
CA ARG A 118 1.64 13.49 17.18
C ARG A 118 0.54 14.55 17.07
N GLY A 119 -0.60 14.21 16.49
CA GLY A 119 -1.74 15.13 16.29
C GLY A 119 -1.59 16.09 15.11
N ALA A 120 -0.61 15.88 14.22
CA ALA A 120 -0.38 16.76 13.07
C ALA A 120 -1.30 16.46 11.86
N CYS A 121 -1.97 15.30 11.85
CA CYS A 121 -2.99 14.92 10.87
C CYS A 121 -3.84 13.75 11.39
N THR A 122 -4.88 13.35 10.65
CA THR A 122 -5.66 12.13 10.92
C THR A 122 -4.95 10.89 10.40
N MET A 123 -5.33 9.70 10.89
CA MET A 123 -4.77 8.43 10.41
C MET A 123 -5.08 8.18 8.92
N PRO A 124 -4.17 7.53 8.16
CA PRO A 124 -4.41 7.09 6.79
C PRO A 124 -5.66 6.21 6.65
N ARG A 125 -6.38 6.35 5.54
CA ARG A 125 -7.53 5.48 5.23
C ARG A 125 -7.09 4.19 4.56
N LEU A 126 -7.73 3.08 4.95
CA LEU A 126 -7.64 1.80 4.24
C LEU A 126 -8.69 1.76 3.12
N VAL A 127 -8.24 1.59 1.88
CA VAL A 127 -9.11 1.41 0.71
C VAL A 127 -9.01 -0.05 0.24
N ILE A 128 -10.14 -0.68 -0.08
CA ILE A 128 -10.16 -2.09 -0.52
C ILE A 128 -9.34 -2.27 -1.80
N GLY A 129 -8.21 -2.98 -1.65
CA GLY A 129 -7.33 -3.40 -2.73
C GLY A 129 -7.81 -4.66 -3.45
N SER A 130 -6.87 -5.46 -3.91
CA SER A 130 -7.15 -6.74 -4.58
C SER A 130 -6.12 -7.78 -4.21
N ARG A 131 -6.55 -9.02 -4.00
CA ARG A 131 -5.62 -10.15 -3.78
C ARG A 131 -4.77 -10.44 -5.03
N ALA A 132 -5.25 -10.02 -6.20
CA ALA A 132 -4.50 -10.07 -7.45
C ALA A 132 -3.33 -9.07 -7.50
N ASN A 133 -3.30 -8.06 -6.63
CA ASN A 133 -2.21 -7.08 -6.52
C ASN A 133 -0.98 -7.68 -5.80
N LEU A 134 -0.48 -8.78 -6.38
CA LEU A 134 0.62 -9.58 -5.87
C LEU A 134 1.92 -8.78 -5.84
N LYS A 135 2.65 -8.87 -4.73
CA LYS A 135 4.04 -8.42 -4.66
C LYS A 135 4.95 -9.61 -4.96
N ILE A 136 5.70 -9.51 -6.04
CA ILE A 136 6.76 -10.48 -6.36
C ILE A 136 7.85 -10.32 -5.30
N THR A 137 7.99 -11.35 -4.47
CA THR A 137 8.95 -11.42 -3.35
C THR A 137 9.90 -12.59 -3.54
N TRP A 138 9.38 -13.71 -4.07
CA TRP A 138 10.11 -14.94 -4.30
C TRP A 138 10.13 -15.32 -5.79
N PRO A 139 11.08 -16.15 -6.24
CA PRO A 139 11.13 -16.60 -7.64
C PRO A 139 9.84 -17.26 -8.13
N GLU A 140 9.12 -17.96 -7.26
CA GLU A 140 7.89 -18.68 -7.60
C GLU A 140 6.72 -17.72 -7.91
N ASP A 141 6.77 -16.49 -7.39
CA ASP A 141 5.71 -15.48 -7.60
C ASP A 141 5.61 -15.03 -9.06
N PHE A 142 6.68 -15.17 -9.85
CA PHE A 142 6.69 -14.74 -11.26
C PHE A 142 5.66 -15.50 -12.11
N ALA A 143 5.53 -16.81 -11.91
CA ALA A 143 4.55 -17.63 -12.65
C ALA A 143 3.11 -17.21 -12.32
N LEU A 144 2.85 -16.94 -11.03
CA LEU A 144 1.55 -16.46 -10.58
C LEU A 144 1.24 -15.05 -11.12
N ALA A 145 2.21 -14.15 -11.08
CA ALA A 145 2.07 -12.80 -11.64
C ALA A 145 1.74 -12.84 -13.14
N ALA A 146 2.43 -13.67 -13.91
CA ALA A 146 2.17 -13.84 -15.34
C ALA A 146 0.74 -14.34 -15.62
N ALA A 147 0.26 -15.33 -14.84
CA ALA A 147 -1.10 -15.84 -14.97
C ALA A 147 -2.16 -14.77 -14.63
N ILE A 148 -1.93 -13.98 -13.58
CA ILE A 148 -2.83 -12.88 -13.21
C ILE A 148 -2.89 -11.82 -14.32
N LEU A 149 -1.74 -11.42 -14.86
CA LEU A 149 -1.68 -10.40 -15.92
C LEU A 149 -2.38 -10.87 -17.21
N ALA A 150 -2.22 -12.14 -17.58
CA ALA A 150 -2.93 -12.72 -18.72
C ALA A 150 -4.45 -12.66 -18.54
N ALA A 151 -4.94 -13.10 -17.36
CA ALA A 151 -6.38 -13.04 -17.06
C ALA A 151 -6.94 -11.61 -17.06
N GLN A 152 -6.16 -10.62 -16.60
CA GLN A 152 -6.56 -9.21 -16.64
C GLN A 152 -6.63 -8.65 -18.07
N ALA A 153 -5.78 -9.11 -18.98
CA ALA A 153 -5.82 -8.71 -20.37
C ALA A 153 -7.07 -9.24 -21.09
N ASP A 154 -7.44 -10.50 -20.83
CA ASP A 154 -8.63 -11.14 -21.42
C ASP A 154 -9.93 -10.42 -21.02
N VAL A 155 -10.04 -9.99 -19.76
CA VAL A 155 -11.20 -9.22 -19.27
C VAL A 155 -11.33 -7.87 -19.98
N LYS A 156 -10.21 -7.25 -20.38
CA LYS A 156 -10.22 -5.98 -21.14
C LYS A 156 -10.53 -6.16 -22.62
N GLY A 157 -10.30 -7.34 -23.20
CA GLY A 157 -10.53 -7.64 -24.62
C GLY A 157 -11.96 -8.10 -24.96
N GLY A 158 -12.76 -8.45 -23.94
CA GLY A 158 -14.14 -8.94 -24.11
C GLY A 158 -15.24 -7.89 -23.81
N ALA A 159 -14.87 -6.65 -23.50
CA ALA A 159 -15.78 -5.52 -23.24
C ALA A 159 -15.73 -4.52 -24.40
#